data_AF-A0A349GNX8-F1
#
_entry.id   AF-A0A349GNX8-F1
#
_cell.length_a   1.000
_cell.length_b   1.000
_cell.length_c   1.000
_cell.angle_alpha   90.00
_cell.angle_beta   90.00
_cell.angle_gamma   90.00
#
_symmetry.space_group_name_H-M   'P 1'
#
loop_
_entity.id
_entity.type
_entity.pdbx_description
1 polymer ?
#
loop_
_entity_poly.entity_id
_entity_poly.type
_entity_poly.pdbx_seq_one_letter_code
_entity_poly.pdbx_strand_id
1 'polypeptide(L)'
;FNQIEKLIKETDKPLYVHTTTMQNHQPYSDGDNTDEELENYLSKIKITSDAFKKFTEHLSEIDEPTVVLMIGDHFPSFKAENSAYDKININADNCSSVYEQSYIVWSNYITDYSSMPDEKISTFYLPYVMYNLIDAPKDTFIQAMTDKMQTLPIYSTQYDSDIPHDEELDVLTYDRILGDNISTEEELKND
;
A
#
# COMPACT_ATOMS: atom_id res chain seq x y z
N PHE A 1 -9.82 -13.14 4.54
CA PHE A 1 -8.78 -14.12 4.15
C PHE A 1 -9.35 -15.42 3.60
N ASN A 2 -10.30 -16.10 4.24
CA ASN A 2 -10.84 -17.40 3.77
C ASN A 2 -11.25 -17.46 2.28
N GLN A 3 -11.80 -16.38 1.71
CA GLN A 3 -12.12 -16.35 0.27
C GLN A 3 -10.87 -16.35 -0.61
N ILE A 4 -9.80 -15.66 -0.21
CA ILE A 4 -8.50 -15.68 -0.88
C ILE A 4 -7.90 -17.09 -0.77
N GLU A 5 -7.94 -17.70 0.40
CA GLU A 5 -7.46 -19.09 0.60
C GLU A 5 -8.22 -20.09 -0.25
N LYS A 6 -9.54 -19.90 -0.40
CA LYS A 6 -10.36 -20.70 -1.29
C LYS A 6 -9.93 -20.53 -2.75
N LEU A 7 -9.71 -19.29 -3.20
CA LEU A 7 -9.24 -19.00 -4.56
C LEU A 7 -7.91 -19.69 -4.84
N ILE A 8 -6.94 -19.59 -3.92
CA ILE A 8 -5.63 -20.26 -4.03
C ILE A 8 -5.79 -21.77 -4.17
N LYS A 9 -6.70 -22.40 -3.41
CA LYS A 9 -6.93 -23.86 -3.46
C LYS A 9 -7.65 -24.34 -4.72
N GLU A 10 -8.42 -23.48 -5.38
CA GLU A 10 -9.27 -23.83 -6.52
C GLU A 10 -8.62 -23.53 -7.89
N THR A 11 -7.39 -23.01 -7.91
CA THR A 11 -6.65 -22.67 -9.12
C THR A 11 -5.27 -23.32 -9.13
N ASP A 12 -4.88 -23.83 -10.30
CA ASP A 12 -3.51 -24.30 -10.54
C ASP A 12 -2.65 -23.24 -11.28
N LYS A 13 -3.22 -22.06 -11.54
CA LYS A 13 -2.55 -20.96 -12.25
C LYS A 13 -2.12 -19.87 -11.27
N PRO A 14 -0.97 -19.19 -11.53
CA PRO A 14 -0.54 -18.05 -10.74
C PRO A 14 -1.64 -17.00 -10.59
N LEU A 15 -1.80 -16.48 -9.38
CA LEU A 15 -2.81 -15.49 -9.05
C LEU A 15 -2.20 -14.11 -8.77
N TYR A 16 -2.88 -13.08 -9.26
CA TYR A 16 -2.80 -11.73 -8.70
C TYR A 16 -4.13 -11.43 -8.02
N VAL A 17 -4.10 -11.19 -6.71
CA VAL A 17 -5.30 -10.88 -5.92
C VAL A 17 -5.15 -9.52 -5.27
N HIS A 18 -6.02 -8.59 -5.66
CA HIS A 18 -6.24 -7.35 -4.94
C HIS A 18 -7.46 -7.51 -4.02
N THR A 19 -7.33 -7.19 -2.74
CA THR A 19 -8.44 -7.27 -1.78
C THR A 19 -8.46 -6.05 -0.87
N THR A 20 -9.62 -5.40 -0.80
CA THR A 20 -9.90 -4.31 0.14
C THR A 20 -10.64 -4.86 1.35
N THR A 21 -10.17 -4.56 2.55
CA THR A 21 -10.84 -4.99 3.80
C THR A 21 -11.83 -3.92 4.27
N MET A 22 -12.87 -4.33 5.00
CA MET A 22 -13.86 -3.39 5.59
C MET A 22 -13.89 -3.43 7.12
N GLN A 23 -13.14 -4.34 7.75
CA GLN A 23 -13.25 -4.64 9.19
C GLN A 23 -12.97 -3.42 10.07
N ASN A 24 -12.00 -2.60 9.66
CA ASN A 24 -11.56 -1.41 10.40
C ASN A 24 -12.17 -0.12 9.84
N HIS A 25 -13.24 -0.22 9.06
CA HIS A 25 -13.96 0.96 8.59
C HIS A 25 -14.82 1.55 9.72
N GLN A 26 -15.00 2.86 9.70
CA GLN A 26 -15.93 3.57 10.59
C GLN A 26 -17.39 3.11 10.38
N PRO A 27 -18.26 3.18 11.41
CA PRO A 27 -18.04 3.75 12.75
C PRO A 27 -17.23 2.83 13.68
N TYR A 28 -16.50 3.43 14.62
CA TYR A 28 -15.74 2.74 15.67
C TYR A 28 -16.56 2.60 16.96
N SER A 29 -17.79 2.09 16.84
CA SER A 29 -18.78 2.06 17.92
C SER A 29 -19.07 0.65 18.48
N ASP A 30 -18.28 -0.35 18.09
CA ASP A 30 -18.61 -1.76 18.37
C ASP A 30 -18.08 -2.26 19.73
N GLY A 31 -17.41 -1.42 20.52
CA GLY A 31 -16.94 -1.76 21.87
C GLY A 31 -17.92 -1.39 22.97
N ASP A 32 -17.56 -1.75 24.21
CA ASP A 32 -18.41 -1.56 25.40
C ASP A 32 -18.76 -0.08 25.64
N ASN A 33 -17.83 0.82 25.34
CA ASN A 33 -18.04 2.27 25.32
C ASN A 33 -18.00 2.77 23.87
N THR A 34 -19.15 3.19 23.35
CA THR A 34 -19.28 3.63 21.96
C THR A 34 -18.58 4.95 21.66
N ASP A 35 -18.24 5.73 22.70
CA ASP A 35 -17.58 7.05 22.57
C ASP A 35 -16.04 6.93 22.54
N GLU A 36 -15.49 5.77 22.91
CA GLU A 36 -14.04 5.47 22.90
C GLU A 36 -13.59 4.98 21.52
N GLU A 37 -13.70 5.84 20.50
CA GLU A 37 -13.41 5.47 19.11
C GLU A 37 -11.97 5.00 18.87
N LEU A 38 -10.98 5.57 19.56
CA LEU A 38 -9.59 5.16 19.45
C LEU A 38 -9.38 3.74 19.97
N GLU A 39 -9.88 3.45 21.18
CA GLU A 39 -9.80 2.14 21.79
C GLU A 39 -10.54 1.08 20.96
N ASN A 40 -11.73 1.43 20.46
CA ASN A 40 -12.51 0.56 19.58
C ASN A 40 -11.77 0.28 18.26
N TYR A 41 -11.17 1.30 17.64
CA TYR A 41 -10.31 1.12 16.46
C TYR A 41 -9.11 0.21 16.74
N LEU A 42 -8.38 0.44 17.84
CA LEU A 42 -7.22 -0.37 18.22
C LEU A 42 -7.59 -1.84 18.52
N SER A 43 -8.77 -2.09 19.10
CA SER A 43 -9.26 -3.45 19.29
C SER A 43 -9.53 -4.17 17.95
N LYS A 44 -10.08 -3.46 16.96
CA LYS A 44 -10.26 -3.99 15.59
C LYS A 44 -8.93 -4.22 14.88
N ILE A 45 -7.94 -3.34 15.07
CA ILE A 45 -6.56 -3.55 14.62
C ILE A 45 -6.00 -4.85 15.19
N LYS A 46 -6.19 -5.14 16.49
CA LYS A 46 -5.77 -6.41 17.06
C LYS A 46 -6.41 -7.62 16.36
N ILE A 47 -7.72 -7.57 16.10
CA ILE A 47 -8.42 -8.65 15.40
C ILE A 47 -7.86 -8.82 13.97
N THR A 48 -7.62 -7.72 13.26
CA THR A 48 -7.02 -7.74 11.91
C THR A 48 -5.61 -8.33 11.95
N SER A 49 -4.78 -7.95 12.92
CA SER A 49 -3.43 -8.50 13.10
C SER A 49 -3.44 -10.00 13.42
N ASP A 50 -4.34 -10.45 14.30
CA ASP A 50 -4.49 -11.88 14.63
C ASP A 50 -4.98 -12.68 13.41
N ALA A 51 -5.88 -12.11 12.60
CA ALA A 51 -6.36 -12.73 11.36
C ALA A 51 -5.29 -12.77 10.27
N PHE A 52 -4.53 -11.69 10.11
CA PHE A 52 -3.43 -11.60 9.15
C PHE A 52 -2.31 -12.59 9.50
N LYS A 53 -1.96 -12.71 10.78
CA LYS A 53 -1.02 -13.73 11.26
C LYS A 53 -1.46 -15.13 10.85
N LYS A 54 -2.69 -15.52 11.15
CA LYS A 54 -3.24 -16.85 10.78
C LYS A 54 -3.22 -17.08 9.27
N PHE A 55 -3.53 -16.04 8.49
CA PHE A 55 -3.47 -16.09 7.04
C PHE A 55 -2.05 -16.36 6.54
N THR A 56 -1.05 -15.62 7.04
CA THR A 56 0.36 -15.85 6.68
C THR A 56 0.89 -17.20 7.18
N GLU A 57 0.44 -17.68 8.35
CA GLU A 57 0.75 -19.03 8.83
C GLU A 57 0.22 -20.09 7.85
N HIS A 58 -1.02 -19.96 7.37
CA HIS A 58 -1.55 -20.87 6.36
C HIS A 58 -0.79 -20.80 5.03
N LEU A 59 -0.45 -19.59 4.56
CA LEU A 59 0.34 -19.42 3.35
C LEU A 59 1.77 -19.96 3.48
N SER A 60 2.30 -20.07 4.71
CA SER A 60 3.62 -20.66 4.94
C SER A 60 3.64 -22.19 4.71
N GLU A 61 2.46 -22.82 4.69
CA GLU A 61 2.30 -24.27 4.51
C GLU A 61 2.04 -24.68 3.05
N ILE A 62 1.84 -23.73 2.14
CA ILE A 62 1.62 -24.02 0.71
C ILE A 62 2.93 -23.97 -0.07
N ASP A 63 3.06 -24.83 -1.09
CA ASP A 63 4.26 -24.93 -1.93
C ASP A 63 4.37 -23.78 -2.97
N GLU A 64 3.26 -23.11 -3.29
CA GLU A 64 3.25 -22.03 -4.29
C GLU A 64 3.96 -20.78 -3.76
N PRO A 65 5.01 -20.27 -4.44
CA PRO A 65 5.67 -19.03 -4.04
C PRO A 65 4.69 -17.86 -4.00
N THR A 66 4.54 -17.27 -2.82
CA THR A 66 3.53 -16.25 -2.53
C THR A 66 4.19 -15.05 -1.87
N VAL A 67 3.85 -13.85 -2.34
CA VAL A 67 4.19 -12.58 -1.72
C VAL A 67 2.90 -11.85 -1.37
N VAL A 68 2.85 -11.29 -0.15
CA VAL A 68 1.71 -10.52 0.36
C VAL A 68 2.18 -9.11 0.67
N LEU A 69 1.54 -8.12 0.05
CA LEU A 69 1.61 -6.71 0.42
C LEU A 69 0.32 -6.35 1.17
N MET A 70 0.44 -6.05 2.45
CA MET A 70 -0.66 -5.52 3.27
C MET A 70 -0.38 -4.04 3.54
N ILE A 71 -1.28 -3.16 3.13
CA ILE A 71 -1.10 -1.70 3.23
C ILE A 71 -2.35 -1.04 3.82
N GLY A 72 -2.16 -0.02 4.67
CA GLY A 72 -3.22 0.90 5.07
C GLY A 72 -3.57 1.87 3.94
N ASP A 73 -4.86 2.08 3.70
CA ASP A 73 -5.36 2.99 2.67
C ASP A 73 -5.31 4.45 3.13
N HIS A 74 -5.69 4.74 4.37
CA HIS A 74 -5.60 6.07 4.98
C HIS A 74 -5.67 6.03 6.50
N PHE A 75 -5.37 7.16 7.14
CA PHE A 75 -5.44 7.32 8.59
C PHE A 75 -6.89 7.26 9.08
N PRO A 76 -7.19 6.61 10.22
CA PRO A 76 -8.56 6.52 10.73
C PRO A 76 -9.13 7.91 11.06
N SER A 77 -10.35 8.16 10.59
CA SER A 77 -11.06 9.41 10.90
C SER A 77 -11.86 9.26 12.18
N PHE A 78 -11.46 9.98 13.23
CA PHE A 78 -12.21 10.08 14.49
C PHE A 78 -13.12 11.31 14.50
N LYS A 79 -14.19 11.27 15.29
CA LYS A 79 -15.07 12.43 15.52
C LYS A 79 -14.28 13.57 16.15
N ALA A 80 -14.54 14.80 15.70
CA ALA A 80 -13.89 16.00 16.23
C ALA A 80 -14.18 16.27 17.72
N GLU A 81 -15.31 15.77 18.22
CA GLU A 81 -15.72 15.92 19.63
C GLU A 81 -14.98 14.96 20.58
N ASN A 82 -14.27 13.96 20.02
CA ASN A 82 -13.54 12.96 20.79
C ASN A 82 -12.08 13.36 21.01
N SER A 83 -11.52 13.00 22.16
CA SER A 83 -10.11 13.22 22.52
C SER A 83 -9.13 12.26 21.81
N ALA A 84 -9.58 11.56 20.76
CA ALA A 84 -8.79 10.52 20.08
C ALA A 84 -7.49 11.08 19.49
N TYR A 85 -7.56 12.22 18.79
CA TYR A 85 -6.37 12.89 18.23
C TYR A 85 -5.42 13.40 19.32
N ASP A 86 -5.94 13.93 20.42
CA ASP A 86 -5.14 14.36 21.57
C ASP A 86 -4.38 13.18 22.21
N LYS A 87 -5.04 12.02 22.38
CA LYS A 87 -4.45 10.81 22.96
C LYS A 87 -3.26 10.28 22.17
N ILE A 88 -3.24 10.51 20.86
CA ILE A 88 -2.15 10.10 19.95
C ILE A 88 -1.28 11.29 19.51
N ASN A 89 -1.45 12.45 20.16
CA ASN A 89 -0.67 13.66 19.92
C ASN A 89 -0.68 14.14 18.46
N ILE A 90 -1.83 14.05 17.78
CA ILE A 90 -2.04 14.66 16.46
C ILE A 90 -2.69 16.03 16.67
N ASN A 91 -2.05 17.06 16.12
CA ASN A 91 -2.47 18.45 16.20
C ASN A 91 -2.05 19.21 14.93
N ALA A 92 -2.26 20.53 14.91
CA ALA A 92 -1.97 21.37 13.74
C ALA A 92 -0.48 21.38 13.35
N ASP A 93 0.45 21.15 14.28
CA ASP A 93 1.89 21.20 14.02
C ASP A 93 2.42 19.93 13.35
N ASN A 94 1.66 18.82 13.39
CA ASN A 94 2.06 17.53 12.82
C ASN A 94 0.95 16.85 12.00
N CYS A 95 -0.02 17.61 11.51
CA CYS A 95 -1.18 17.07 10.81
C CYS A 95 -0.83 16.34 9.51
N SER A 96 0.33 16.58 8.90
CA SER A 96 0.81 15.82 7.74
C SER A 96 0.97 14.32 8.02
N SER A 97 1.17 13.94 9.29
CA SER A 97 1.26 12.53 9.72
C SER A 97 0.00 11.71 9.42
N VAL A 98 -1.17 12.35 9.25
CA VAL A 98 -2.42 11.66 8.86
C VAL A 98 -2.39 11.16 7.41
N TYR A 99 -1.42 11.59 6.61
CA TYR A 99 -1.22 11.10 5.25
C TYR A 99 -0.15 10.00 5.17
N GLU A 100 0.44 9.60 6.30
CA GLU A 100 1.43 8.52 6.36
C GLU A 100 0.74 7.20 6.67
N GLN A 101 1.10 6.15 5.92
CA GLN A 101 0.60 4.79 6.12
C GLN A 101 1.74 3.79 6.21
N SER A 102 1.52 2.75 7.00
CA SER A 102 2.43 1.61 7.08
C SER A 102 2.00 0.50 6.12
N TYR A 103 2.97 -0.25 5.62
CA TYR A 103 2.74 -1.47 4.87
C TYR A 103 3.63 -2.59 5.40
N ILE A 104 3.23 -3.83 5.13
CA ILE A 104 3.97 -5.04 5.46
C ILE A 104 4.13 -5.82 4.16
N VAL A 105 5.37 -6.24 3.88
CA VAL A 105 5.65 -7.23 2.84
C VAL A 105 6.08 -8.52 3.51
N TRP A 106 5.48 -9.63 3.06
CA TRP A 106 5.76 -10.96 3.57
C TRP A 106 5.81 -11.96 2.41
N SER A 107 6.67 -12.98 2.52
CA SER A 107 6.78 -14.07 1.55
C SER A 107 6.86 -15.42 2.24
N ASN A 108 6.33 -16.48 1.60
CA ASN A 108 6.47 -17.86 2.10
C ASN A 108 7.78 -18.56 1.65
N TYR A 109 8.66 -17.83 0.95
CA TYR A 109 9.98 -18.28 0.54
C TYR A 109 11.07 -17.28 1.00
N ILE A 110 12.33 -17.71 0.93
CA ILE A 110 13.48 -16.84 1.24
C ILE A 110 13.53 -15.71 0.21
N THR A 111 13.35 -14.48 0.68
CA THR A 111 13.33 -13.27 -0.15
C THR A 111 14.42 -12.33 0.33
N ASP A 112 15.16 -11.75 -0.61
CA ASP A 112 16.05 -10.63 -0.33
C ASP A 112 15.25 -9.32 -0.33
N TYR A 113 15.06 -8.76 0.86
CA TYR A 113 14.35 -7.50 1.04
C TYR A 113 15.25 -6.27 0.87
N SER A 114 16.51 -6.42 0.44
CA SER A 114 17.46 -5.31 0.26
C SER A 114 17.02 -4.25 -0.77
N SER A 115 16.09 -4.61 -1.67
CA SER A 115 15.51 -3.69 -2.66
C SER A 115 14.33 -2.87 -2.12
N MET A 116 13.86 -3.15 -0.90
CA MET A 116 12.79 -2.39 -0.27
C MET A 116 13.31 -1.01 0.17
N PRO A 117 12.51 0.06 0.02
CA PRO A 117 12.93 1.39 0.44
C PRO A 117 12.99 1.49 1.98
N ASP A 118 14.10 2.05 2.48
CA ASP A 118 14.28 2.39 3.90
C ASP A 118 13.60 3.74 4.26
N GLU A 119 13.27 4.54 3.25
CA GLU A 119 12.66 5.87 3.38
C GLU A 119 11.19 5.87 2.95
N LYS A 120 10.46 6.93 3.31
CA LYS A 120 9.06 7.11 2.89
C LYS A 120 8.98 7.28 1.38
N ILE A 121 7.98 6.61 0.78
CA ILE A 121 7.65 6.74 -0.63
C ILE A 121 6.14 6.95 -0.81
N SER A 122 5.74 7.59 -1.90
CA SER A 122 4.33 7.65 -2.29
C SER A 122 3.80 6.27 -2.66
N THR A 123 2.59 5.94 -2.21
CA THR A 123 1.93 4.63 -2.40
C THR A 123 1.87 4.18 -3.87
N PHE A 124 1.77 5.10 -4.83
CA PHE A 124 1.74 4.75 -6.26
C PHE A 124 3.06 4.15 -6.77
N TYR A 125 4.16 4.27 -6.02
CA TYR A 125 5.42 3.61 -6.35
C TYR A 125 5.50 2.16 -5.88
N LEU A 126 4.65 1.74 -4.93
CA LEU A 126 4.71 0.38 -4.38
C LEU A 126 4.59 -0.74 -5.41
N PRO A 127 3.77 -0.64 -6.47
CA PRO A 127 3.79 -1.64 -7.54
C PRO A 127 5.19 -1.87 -8.11
N TYR A 128 5.95 -0.81 -8.40
CA TYR A 128 7.30 -0.93 -8.97
C TYR A 128 8.31 -1.47 -7.95
N VAL A 129 8.16 -1.13 -6.67
CA VAL A 129 8.91 -1.77 -5.57
C VAL A 129 8.65 -3.28 -5.55
N MET A 130 7.39 -3.71 -5.69
CA MET A 130 7.05 -5.14 -5.74
C MET A 130 7.61 -5.83 -6.98
N TYR A 131 7.62 -5.17 -8.15
CA TYR A 131 8.26 -5.70 -9.37
C TYR A 131 9.76 -5.94 -9.15
N ASN A 132 10.45 -5.01 -8.46
CA ASN A 132 11.87 -5.17 -8.10
C ASN A 132 12.08 -6.32 -7.12
N LEU A 133 11.25 -6.43 -6.08
CA LEU A 133 11.36 -7.45 -5.04
C LEU A 133 11.24 -8.88 -5.59
N ILE A 134 10.33 -9.10 -6.53
CA ILE A 134 10.07 -10.44 -7.11
C ILE A 134 10.89 -10.72 -8.38
N ASP A 135 11.82 -9.82 -8.74
CA ASP A 135 12.61 -9.87 -9.96
C ASP A 135 11.75 -10.06 -11.23
N ALA A 136 10.61 -9.36 -11.29
CA ALA A 136 9.73 -9.39 -12.44
C ALA A 136 10.37 -8.67 -13.64
N PRO A 137 10.07 -9.08 -14.89
CA PRO A 137 10.47 -8.34 -16.09
C PRO A 137 10.02 -6.88 -16.02
N LYS A 138 10.94 -5.96 -16.37
CA LYS A 138 10.72 -4.51 -16.33
C LYS A 138 10.75 -3.97 -17.74
N ASP A 139 9.70 -3.27 -18.12
CA ASP A 139 9.67 -2.48 -19.35
C ASP A 139 10.25 -1.07 -19.09
N THR A 140 10.31 -0.25 -20.14
CA THR A 140 10.81 1.12 -20.07
C THR A 140 10.02 1.97 -19.08
N PHE A 141 8.73 1.72 -18.90
CA PHE A 141 7.88 2.47 -17.99
C PHE A 141 8.13 2.10 -16.53
N ILE A 142 8.24 0.81 -16.21
CA ILE A 142 8.59 0.34 -14.86
C ILE A 142 9.96 0.93 -14.46
N GLN A 143 10.91 0.98 -15.39
CA GLN A 143 12.20 1.62 -15.16
C GLN A 143 12.07 3.12 -14.95
N ALA A 144 11.32 3.83 -15.80
CA ALA A 144 11.07 5.27 -15.62
C ALA A 144 10.45 5.58 -14.26
N MET A 145 9.46 4.80 -13.82
CA MET A 145 8.83 5.00 -12.50
C MET A 145 9.78 4.63 -11.33
N THR A 146 10.65 3.63 -11.50
CA THR A 146 11.68 3.28 -10.52
C THR A 146 12.73 4.39 -10.40
N ASP A 147 13.19 4.95 -11.53
CA ASP A 147 14.15 6.04 -11.56
C ASP A 147 13.53 7.34 -10.99
N LYS A 148 12.26 7.58 -11.29
CA LYS A 148 11.51 8.71 -10.75
C LYS A 148 11.38 8.63 -9.23
N MET A 149 11.10 7.45 -8.68
CA MET A 149 11.07 7.22 -7.23
C MET A 149 12.40 7.60 -6.55
N GLN A 150 13.55 7.40 -7.20
CA GLN A 150 14.85 7.76 -6.62
C GLN A 150 15.07 9.27 -6.51
N THR A 151 14.47 10.06 -7.41
CA THR A 151 14.64 11.51 -7.48
C THR A 151 13.48 12.28 -6.82
N LEU A 152 12.29 11.69 -6.80
CA LEU A 152 11.06 12.22 -6.21
C LEU A 152 10.30 11.08 -5.48
N PRO A 153 10.81 10.62 -4.32
CA PRO A 153 10.22 9.49 -3.60
C PRO A 153 8.84 9.81 -3.01
N ILE A 154 8.63 11.06 -2.60
CA ILE A 154 7.38 11.56 -2.04
C ILE A 154 6.78 12.57 -3.01
N TYR A 155 5.59 12.27 -3.50
CA TYR A 155 4.78 13.15 -4.34
C TYR A 155 3.33 13.11 -3.84
N SER A 156 2.98 14.09 -3.00
CA SER A 156 1.64 14.29 -2.44
C SER A 156 1.53 15.70 -1.85
N THR A 157 0.75 16.57 -2.49
CA THR A 157 0.55 17.95 -2.03
C THR A 157 -0.22 18.05 -0.70
N GLN A 158 -0.93 16.98 -0.32
CA GLN A 158 -1.62 16.88 0.97
C GLN A 158 -0.64 16.57 2.11
N TYR A 159 0.38 15.78 1.81
CA TYR A 159 1.45 15.45 2.75
C TYR A 159 2.39 16.65 2.96
N ASP A 160 2.83 17.24 1.86
CA ASP A 160 3.75 18.37 1.83
C ASP A 160 3.37 19.31 0.68
N SER A 161 2.90 20.50 1.04
CA SER A 161 2.45 21.52 0.09
C SER A 161 3.59 22.23 -0.64
N ASP A 162 4.84 22.07 -0.18
CA ASP A 162 6.01 22.69 -0.80
C ASP A 162 6.57 21.82 -1.95
N ILE A 163 6.08 20.59 -2.10
CA ILE A 163 6.44 19.72 -3.23
C ILE A 163 6.01 20.40 -4.55
N PRO A 164 6.95 20.71 -5.45
CA PRO A 164 6.62 21.32 -6.73
C PRO A 164 5.88 20.33 -7.63
N HIS A 165 5.11 20.89 -8.55
CA HIS A 165 4.47 20.13 -9.60
C HIS A 165 5.51 19.40 -10.48
N ASP A 166 5.18 18.17 -10.90
CA ASP A 166 6.05 17.36 -11.75
C ASP A 166 5.39 17.07 -13.10
N GLU A 167 5.81 17.82 -14.13
CA GLU A 167 5.25 17.72 -15.49
C GLU A 167 5.46 16.33 -16.12
N GLU A 168 6.53 15.61 -15.74
CA GLU A 168 6.81 14.29 -16.29
C GLU A 168 5.82 13.25 -15.78
N LEU A 169 5.52 13.24 -14.48
CA LEU A 169 4.48 12.38 -13.90
C LEU A 169 3.11 12.69 -14.51
N ASP A 170 2.82 13.96 -14.77
CA ASP A 170 1.58 14.39 -15.42
C ASP A 170 1.46 13.87 -16.85
N VAL A 171 2.52 14.00 -17.65
CA VAL A 171 2.55 13.50 -19.04
C VAL A 171 2.41 11.97 -19.06
N LEU A 172 3.13 11.27 -18.19
CA LEU A 172 3.02 9.81 -18.06
C LEU A 172 1.59 9.39 -17.65
N THR A 173 1.00 10.10 -16.70
CA THR A 173 -0.37 9.85 -16.24
C THR A 173 -1.39 10.11 -17.37
N TYR A 174 -1.22 11.21 -18.11
CA TYR A 174 -2.07 11.53 -19.25
C TYR A 174 -1.99 10.45 -20.33
N ASP A 175 -0.77 10.08 -20.75
CA ASP A 175 -0.55 9.06 -21.79
C ASP A 175 -1.19 7.72 -21.42
N ARG A 176 -1.11 7.32 -20.14
CA ARG A 176 -1.64 6.05 -19.64
C ARG A 176 -3.15 6.02 -19.44
N ILE A 177 -3.79 7.16 -19.21
CA ILE A 177 -5.23 7.23 -18.89
C ILE A 177 -6.05 7.69 -20.09
N LEU A 178 -5.56 8.69 -20.82
CA LEU A 178 -6.31 9.40 -21.87
C LEU A 178 -5.61 9.42 -23.23
N GLY A 179 -4.29 9.28 -23.26
CA GLY A 179 -3.47 9.34 -24.47
C GLY A 179 -3.41 8.02 -25.25
N ASP A 180 -2.36 7.90 -26.05
CA ASP A 180 -2.19 6.80 -27.01
C ASP A 180 -1.35 5.63 -26.44
N ASN A 181 -1.00 5.65 -25.13
CA ASN A 181 -0.15 4.67 -24.46
C ASN A 181 1.25 4.53 -25.08
N ILE A 182 1.84 5.62 -25.58
CA ILE A 182 3.18 5.63 -26.19
C ILE A 182 4.23 5.15 -25.20
N SER A 183 4.05 5.43 -23.91
CA SER A 183 4.92 4.96 -22.83
C SER A 183 4.91 3.44 -22.61
N THR A 184 4.07 2.67 -23.32
CA THR A 184 4.09 1.20 -23.32
C THR A 184 4.81 0.59 -24.51
N GLU A 185 5.01 1.35 -25.58
CA GLU A 185 5.60 0.82 -26.80
C GLU A 185 7.13 0.78 -26.64
N GLU A 186 7.71 -0.42 -26.81
CA GLU A 186 9.17 -0.65 -26.85
C GLU A 186 9.88 0.09 -28.01
N GLU A 187 9.17 0.93 -28.78
CA GLU A 187 9.69 1.60 -29.98
C GLU A 187 10.78 2.64 -29.71
N LEU A 188 11.07 2.99 -28.45
CA LEU A 188 12.28 3.78 -28.11
C LEU A 188 13.61 3.02 -28.28
N LYS A 189 13.61 1.84 -28.91
CA LYS A 189 14.84 1.11 -29.28
C LYS A 189 15.44 1.48 -30.63
N ASN A 190 14.84 2.35 -31.45
CA ASN A 190 15.49 2.79 -32.69
C ASN A 190 15.11 4.24 -33.05
N ASP A 191 15.89 5.22 -32.58
CA ASP A 191 16.28 6.41 -33.35
C ASP A 191 17.53 7.07 -32.74
#